data_AF-A0A8S3YJC9-F1
#
_entry.id   AF-A0A8S3YJC9-F1
#
_cell.length_a   1.000
_cell.length_b   1.000
_cell.length_c   1.000
_cell.angle_alpha   90.00
_cell.angle_beta   90.00
_cell.angle_gamma   90.00
#
_symmetry.space_group_name_H-M   'P 1'
#
loop_
_entity.id
_entity.type
_entity.pdbx_description
1 polymer ?
#
loop_
_entity_poly.entity_id
_entity_poly.type
_entity_poly.pdbx_seq_one_letter_code
_entity_poly.pdbx_strand_id
1 'polypeptide(L)' 'LSAAAGIGVDDLRRLCLLRLSFVKGWGPDYPRKSIKETPCWIEIQLHRPLQLLDEVLQAMPNNDLRPGLSFFLP' A
#
# COMPACT_ATOMS: atom_id res chain seq x y z
N LEU A 1 2.89 -19.53 -0.05
CA LEU A 1 2.64 -18.60 -1.17
C LEU A 1 2.00 -17.26 -0.72
N SER A 2 2.24 -16.80 0.53
CA SER A 2 1.57 -15.59 1.07
C SER A 2 2.33 -14.26 0.84
N ALA A 3 3.58 -14.32 0.36
CA ALA A 3 4.42 -13.13 0.21
C ALA A 3 3.99 -12.21 -0.96
N ALA A 4 3.42 -12.76 -2.03
CA ALA A 4 3.07 -11.99 -3.23
C ALA A 4 1.84 -11.09 -3.04
N ALA A 5 0.86 -11.52 -2.24
CA ALA A 5 -0.32 -10.71 -1.92
C ALA A 5 0.05 -9.54 -1.00
N GLY A 6 1.00 -9.72 -0.07
CA GLY A 6 1.47 -8.66 0.83
C GLY A 6 2.18 -7.52 0.10
N ILE A 7 2.95 -7.83 -0.96
CA ILE A 7 3.72 -6.81 -1.71
C ILE A 7 2.78 -5.77 -2.34
N GLY A 8 1.68 -6.19 -2.98
CA GLY A 8 0.71 -5.26 -3.57
C GLY A 8 -0.06 -4.43 -2.53
N VAL A 9 -0.33 -5.00 -1.35
CA VAL A 9 -1.00 -4.30 -0.25
C VAL A 9 -0.09 -3.24 0.38
N ASP A 10 1.20 -3.54 0.54
CA ASP A 10 2.18 -2.58 1.06
C ASP A 10 2.35 -1.37 0.12
N ASP A 11 2.36 -1.58 -1.20
CA ASP A 11 2.41 -0.48 -2.18
C ASP A 11 1.13 0.36 -2.16
N LEU A 12 -0.04 -0.26 -2.07
CA LEU A 12 -1.30 0.48 -2.02
C LEU A 12 -1.52 1.18 -0.67
N ARG A 13 -1.05 0.59 0.43
CA ARG A 13 -0.97 1.26 1.73
C ARG A 13 -0.07 2.49 1.65
N ARG A 14 1.09 2.40 0.99
CA ARG A 14 1.97 3.56 0.78
C ARG A 14 1.30 4.65 -0.05
N LEU A 15 0.43 4.32 -1.01
CA LEU A 15 -0.37 5.32 -1.74
C LEU A 15 -1.37 6.07 -0.83
N CYS A 16 -1.82 5.45 0.26
CA CYS A 16 -2.70 6.09 1.24
C CYS A 16 -1.95 7.00 2.23
N LEU A 17 -0.60 7.00 2.20
CA LEU A 17 0.25 7.87 2.98
C LEU A 17 0.82 8.98 2.09
N LEU A 18 0.32 10.20 2.28
CA LEU A 18 0.87 11.37 1.61
C LEU A 18 1.80 12.11 2.56
N ARG A 19 2.93 12.57 2.04
CA ARG A 19 3.88 13.41 2.78
C ARG A 19 4.03 14.74 2.07
N LEU A 20 3.78 15.82 2.79
CA LEU A 20 3.79 17.17 2.24
C LEU A 20 4.67 18.06 3.09
N SER A 21 5.61 18.77 2.45
CA SER A 21 6.43 19.78 3.13
C SER A 21 5.83 21.16 2.91
N PHE A 22 5.97 22.03 3.91
CA PHE A 22 5.58 23.42 3.79
C PHE A 22 6.78 24.28 3.39
N VAL A 23 6.55 25.21 2.44
CA VAL A 23 7.48 26.27 2.00
C VAL A 23 8.75 25.80 1.28
N LYS A 24 9.32 24.64 1.63
CA LYS A 24 10.60 24.16 1.10
C LYS A 24 10.43 22.81 0.41
N GLY A 25 10.79 22.75 -0.87
CA GLY A 25 10.88 21.50 -1.63
C GLY A 25 12.04 20.61 -1.20
N TRP A 26 11.92 19.33 -1.55
CA TRP A 26 12.91 18.26 -1.40
C TRP A 26 13.02 17.49 -2.71
N GLY A 27 14.16 16.85 -2.97
CA GLY A 27 14.40 16.10 -4.20
C GLY A 27 15.84 16.27 -4.71
N PRO A 28 16.19 15.62 -5.83
CA PRO A 28 17.54 15.66 -6.39
C PRO A 28 18.00 17.07 -6.78
N ASP A 29 17.07 17.94 -7.18
CA ASP A 29 17.32 19.33 -7.54
C ASP A 29 17.33 20.30 -6.34
N TYR A 30 17.08 19.79 -5.13
CA TYR A 30 17.08 20.58 -3.90
C TYR A 30 18.27 20.20 -3.02
N PRO A 31 18.74 21.12 -2.15
CA PRO A 31 19.77 20.78 -1.15
C PRO A 31 19.30 19.73 -0.13
N ARG A 32 18.00 19.43 -0.08
CA ARG A 32 17.37 18.42 0.79
C ARG A 32 17.01 17.20 -0.03
N LYS A 33 17.59 16.05 0.30
CA LYS A 33 17.34 14.77 -0.39
C LYS A 33 16.07 14.09 0.13
N SER A 34 15.66 14.37 1.36
CA SER A 34 14.50 13.78 2.01
C SER A 34 13.59 14.84 2.62
N ILE A 35 12.28 14.54 2.64
CA ILE A 35 11.29 15.40 3.28
C ILE A 35 11.57 15.60 4.78
N LYS A 36 12.24 14.63 5.44
CA LYS A 36 12.62 14.71 6.85
C LYS A 36 13.62 15.84 7.16
N GLU A 37 14.30 16.36 6.14
CA GLU A 37 15.23 17.49 6.26
C GLU A 37 14.52 18.85 6.14
N THR A 38 13.21 18.84 5.89
CA THR A 38 12.40 20.07 5.87
C THR A 38 12.00 20.45 7.29
N PRO A 39 12.02 21.75 7.65
CA PRO A 39 11.76 22.21 9.01
C PRO A 39 10.30 22.01 9.45
N CYS A 40 9.36 21.90 8.51
CA CYS A 40 7.96 21.64 8.76
C CYS A 40 7.39 20.78 7.62
N TRP A 41 6.83 19.63 7.99
CA TRP A 41 6.15 18.72 7.09
C TRP A 41 5.05 17.99 7.84
N ILE A 42 4.07 17.50 7.09
CA ILE A 42 2.97 16.70 7.59
C ILE A 42 2.93 15.37 6.86
N GLU A 43 2.51 14.35 7.58
CA GLU A 43 2.12 13.06 7.04
C GLU A 43 0.60 12.96 7.13
N ILE A 44 -0.05 12.76 5.98
CA ILE A 44 -1.48 12.59 5.87
C ILE A 44 -1.74 11.12 5.62
N GLN A 45 -2.37 10.47 6.59
CA GLN A 45 -2.85 9.10 6.44
C GLN A 45 -4.34 9.13 6.08
N LEU A 46 -4.66 8.63 4.89
CA LEU A 46 -6.04 8.52 4.44
C LEU A 46 -6.64 7.22 4.99
N HIS A 47 -7.40 7.33 6.08
CA HIS A 47 -8.02 6.18 6.74
C HIS A 47 -9.10 5.49 5.90
N ARG A 48 -9.89 6.25 5.13
CA ARG A 48 -11.01 5.72 4.33
C ARG A 48 -10.56 4.88 3.13
N PRO A 49 -9.60 5.30 2.30
CA PRO A 49 -9.01 4.44 1.26
C PRO A 49 -8.39 3.16 1.82
N LEU A 50 -7.79 3.24 3.02
CA LEU A 50 -7.21 2.07 3.69
C LEU A 50 -8.28 1.04 4.08
N GLN A 51 -9.44 1.50 4.55
CA GLN A 51 -10.58 0.63 4.86
C GLN A 51 -11.19 0.00 3.60
N LEU A 52 -11.36 0.79 2.54
CA LEU A 52 -11.85 0.26 1.26
C LEU A 52 -10.87 -0.76 0.65
N LEU A 53 -9.56 -0.56 0.82
CA LEU A 53 -8.56 -1.56 0.45
C LEU A 53 -8.74 -2.85 1.24
N ASP A 54 -8.92 -2.77 2.56
CA ASP A 54 -9.14 -3.96 3.39
C ASP A 54 -10.40 -4.74 2.98
N GLU A 55 -11.49 -4.03 2.68
CA GLU A 55 -12.72 -4.63 2.15
C GLU A 55 -12.52 -5.30 0.79
N VAL A 56 -11.82 -4.66 -0.15
CA VAL A 56 -11.50 -5.25 -1.46
C VAL A 56 -10.57 -6.46 -1.32
N LEU A 57 -9.61 -6.40 -0.39
CA LEU A 57 -8.70 -7.49 -0.13
C LEU A 57 -9.43 -8.71 0.45
N GLN A 58 -10.37 -8.48 1.37
CA GLN A 58 -11.22 -9.54 1.93
C GLN A 58 -12.21 -10.11 0.90
N ALA A 59 -12.65 -9.29 -0.06
CA ALA A 59 -13.55 -9.69 -1.14
C ALA A 59 -12.83 -10.42 -2.31
N MET A 60 -11.51 -10.30 -2.43
CA MET A 60 -10.74 -11.07 -3.39
C MET A 60 -10.84 -12.55 -3.02
N PRO A 61 -11.32 -13.43 -3.92
CA PRO A 61 -11.27 -14.85 -3.67
C PRO A 61 -9.81 -15.22 -3.51
N ASN A 62 -9.47 -15.86 -2.40
CA ASN A 62 -8.17 -16.50 -2.23
C ASN A 62 -7.92 -17.29 -3.52
N ASN A 63 -6.87 -16.97 -4.27
CA ASN A 63 -6.51 -17.63 -5.52
C ASN A 63 -6.02 -19.07 -5.28
N ASP A 64 -6.64 -19.77 -4.35
CA ASP A 64 -6.61 -21.21 -4.27
C ASP A 64 -7.47 -21.73 -5.41
N LEU A 65 -6.85 -21.82 -6.59
CA LEU A 65 -6.92 -23.05 -7.36
C LEU A 65 -6.94 -24.21 -6.37
N ARG A 66 -8.14 -24.73 -6.06
CA ARG A 66 -8.33 -25.95 -5.28
C ARG A 66 -7.50 -27.04 -5.96
N PRO A 67 -6.39 -27.56 -5.39
CA PRO A 67 -5.71 -28.73 -5.95
C PRO A 67 -6.46 -30.03 -5.63
N GLY A 68 -7.77 -29.97 -5.37
CA GLY A 68 -8.53 -31.04 -4.71
C GLY A 68 -9.82 -31.45 -5.40
N LEU A 69 -10.09 -30.98 -6.62
CA LEU A 69 -11.29 -31.34 -7.38
C LEU A 69 -11.06 -32.48 -8.39
N SER A 70 -10.05 -33.32 -8.17
CA SER A 70 -9.84 -34.58 -8.92
C SER A 70 -10.28 -35.83 -8.16
N PHE A 71 -10.77 -35.73 -6.91
CA PHE A 71 -11.03 -36.91 -6.07
C PHE A 71 -12.48 -37.36 -5.96
N PHE A 72 -13.43 -36.64 -6.55
CA PHE A 72 -14.83 -37.07 -6.54
C PHE A 72 -15.55 -36.59 -7.81
N LEU A 73 -15.36 -37.33 -8.90
CA LEU A 73 -16.48 -37.64 -9.79
C LEU A 73 -16.71 -39.16 -9.72
N PRO A 74 -17.97 -39.63 -9.70
CA PRO A 74 -18.31 -41.05 -9.71
C PRO A 74 -17.96 -41.73 -11.05
#